data_AF-J7MBX9-F1
#
_entry.id   AF-J7MBX9-F1
#
_cell.length_a   1.000
_cell.length_b   1.000
_cell.length_c   1.000
_cell.angle_alpha   90.00
_cell.angle_beta   90.00
_cell.angle_gamma   90.00
#
_symmetry.space_group_name_H-M   'P 1'
#
loop_
_entity.id
_entity.type
_entity.pdbx_description
1 polymer ?
#
loop_
_entity_poly.entity_id
_entity_poly.type
_entity_poly.pdbx_seq_one_letter_code
_entity_poly.pdbx_strand_id
1 'polypeptide(L)'
;GTNWGWYAYDPKLNLFYYGSGNPAPWNETMRPGDNKWTMTIWARDVDTGAAKWGYQKTPHDEWDFAGVNQMILTDQPVGGKSQPLLTHVDRNGIMYTLNRQTGSIVQAAKVDPAVNVFKKVDLKTGLPLRDPEFSTRMDHKGTNICPSAMGFHNQGLDAYDPDSRTFYFGLNHICMDWEPFMLP
;
A
#
# COMPACT_ATOMS: atom_id res chain seq x y z
N GLY A 1 -1.18 -1.41 13.61
CA GLY A 1 -1.98 -0.77 12.56
C GLY A 1 -3.39 -1.32 12.59
N THR A 2 -4.38 -0.46 12.43
CA THR A 2 -5.83 -0.79 12.40
C THR A 2 -6.32 -0.95 10.95
N ASN A 3 -7.40 -1.70 10.73
CA ASN A 3 -7.98 -1.99 9.41
C ASN A 3 -9.39 -1.40 9.28
N TRP A 4 -9.47 -0.12 8.94
CA TRP A 4 -10.72 0.65 8.83
C TRP A 4 -11.16 0.92 7.39
N GLY A 5 -10.52 0.28 6.42
CA GLY A 5 -10.89 0.37 5.00
C GLY A 5 -11.79 -0.78 4.55
N TRP A 6 -11.47 -1.34 3.39
CA TRP A 6 -12.35 -2.27 2.68
C TRP A 6 -11.78 -3.67 2.57
N TYR A 7 -12.66 -4.61 2.20
CA TYR A 7 -12.36 -6.03 2.10
C TYR A 7 -12.75 -6.55 0.71
N ALA A 8 -12.07 -7.60 0.27
CA ALA A 8 -12.51 -8.42 -0.85
C ALA A 8 -12.49 -9.90 -0.46
N TYR A 9 -13.19 -10.74 -1.21
CA TYR A 9 -13.31 -12.17 -0.93
C TYR A 9 -13.26 -12.98 -2.22
N ASP A 10 -12.45 -14.05 -2.24
CA ASP A 10 -12.46 -15.05 -3.30
C ASP A 10 -13.04 -16.38 -2.76
N PRO A 11 -14.27 -16.77 -3.17
CA PRO A 11 -14.90 -17.99 -2.69
C PRO A 11 -14.23 -19.28 -3.17
N LYS A 12 -13.48 -19.25 -4.27
CA LYS A 12 -12.76 -20.44 -4.76
C LYS A 12 -11.54 -20.74 -3.89
N LEU A 13 -10.93 -19.70 -3.33
CA LEU A 13 -9.75 -19.81 -2.47
C LEU A 13 -10.09 -19.86 -0.98
N ASN A 14 -11.34 -19.53 -0.61
CA ASN A 14 -11.76 -19.30 0.78
C ASN A 14 -10.91 -18.24 1.49
N LEU A 15 -10.49 -17.20 0.75
CA LEU A 15 -9.61 -16.14 1.26
C LEU A 15 -10.31 -14.78 1.24
N PHE A 16 -10.23 -14.05 2.35
CA PHE A 16 -10.53 -12.63 2.39
C PHE A 16 -9.27 -11.78 2.40
N TYR A 17 -9.37 -10.59 1.81
CA TYR A 17 -8.25 -9.69 1.57
C TYR A 17 -8.52 -8.32 2.17
N TYR A 18 -7.52 -7.74 2.83
CA TYR A 18 -7.62 -6.40 3.40
C TYR A 18 -6.24 -5.78 3.64
N GLY A 19 -6.24 -4.47 3.87
CA GLY A 19 -5.06 -3.69 4.19
C GLY A 19 -4.99 -3.33 5.68
N SER A 20 -3.80 -3.40 6.27
CA SER A 20 -3.54 -2.93 7.64
C SER A 20 -2.93 -1.53 7.62
N GLY A 21 -3.40 -0.66 8.50
CA GLY A 21 -3.00 0.74 8.58
C GLY A 21 -1.61 0.97 9.17
N ASN A 22 -1.33 2.25 9.44
CA ASN A 22 -0.04 2.78 9.88
C ASN A 22 0.41 2.27 11.28
N PRO A 23 1.72 2.31 11.55
CA PRO A 23 2.25 2.16 12.90
C PRO A 23 2.01 3.42 13.74
N ALA A 24 2.13 3.26 15.07
CA ALA A 24 2.02 4.34 16.03
C ALA A 24 3.32 4.43 16.87
N PRO A 25 3.75 5.64 17.27
CA PRO A 25 3.19 6.95 16.91
C PRO A 25 3.54 7.33 15.46
N TRP A 26 3.10 8.50 14.99
CA TRP A 26 3.57 9.01 13.69
C TRP A 26 5.07 9.34 13.69
N ASN A 27 5.61 9.79 14.82
CA ASN A 27 7.04 10.00 15.01
C ASN A 27 7.83 8.69 14.81
N GLU A 28 8.53 8.59 13.68
CA GLU A 28 9.24 7.37 13.26
C GLU A 28 10.43 7.04 14.16
N THR A 29 11.12 8.07 14.65
CA THR A 29 12.36 7.92 15.43
C THR A 29 12.10 7.19 16.75
N MET A 30 10.85 7.24 17.25
CA MET A 30 10.42 6.55 18.47
C MET A 30 10.16 5.04 18.30
N ARG A 31 10.12 4.52 17.06
CA ARG A 31 9.73 3.14 16.76
C ARG A 31 10.64 2.52 15.70
N PRO A 32 11.92 2.29 16.02
CA PRO A 32 12.88 1.72 15.08
C PRO A 32 12.46 0.30 14.64
N GLY A 33 12.69 0.01 13.36
CA GLY A 33 12.46 -1.30 12.76
C GLY A 33 11.31 -1.31 11.76
N ASP A 34 11.12 -2.42 11.04
CA ASP A 34 10.13 -2.50 9.96
C ASP A 34 8.67 -2.28 10.40
N ASN A 35 8.40 -2.35 11.71
CA ASN A 35 7.07 -2.19 12.30
C ASN A 35 6.06 -3.21 11.75
N LYS A 36 6.54 -4.42 11.44
CA LYS A 36 5.69 -5.50 10.95
C LYS A 36 4.63 -5.86 12.01
N TRP A 37 3.38 -6.06 11.64
CA TRP A 37 2.83 -6.16 10.27
C TRP A 37 1.87 -5.00 9.92
N THR A 38 2.27 -3.76 10.20
CA THR A 38 1.56 -2.58 9.68
C THR A 38 1.84 -2.37 8.20
N MET A 39 0.98 -1.65 7.49
CA MET A 39 1.12 -1.37 6.05
C MET A 39 1.14 -2.62 5.18
N THR A 40 0.48 -3.68 5.63
CA THR A 40 0.48 -5.00 4.98
C THR A 40 -0.83 -5.26 4.24
N ILE A 41 -0.73 -5.72 2.99
CA ILE A 41 -1.82 -6.40 2.27
C ILE A 41 -1.87 -7.84 2.78
N TRP A 42 -3.04 -8.29 3.20
CA TRP A 42 -3.26 -9.63 3.74
C TRP A 42 -4.14 -10.47 2.82
N ALA A 43 -3.90 -11.77 2.84
CA ALA A 43 -4.91 -12.78 2.55
C ALA A 43 -5.04 -13.72 3.74
N ARG A 44 -6.27 -13.91 4.21
CA ARG A 44 -6.57 -14.78 5.35
C ARG A 44 -7.67 -15.75 5.00
N ASP A 45 -7.54 -16.96 5.52
CA ASP A 45 -8.60 -17.97 5.44
C ASP A 45 -9.85 -17.48 6.18
N VAL A 46 -11.02 -17.61 5.56
CA VAL A 46 -12.28 -17.08 6.10
C VAL A 46 -12.73 -17.82 7.36
N ASP A 47 -12.51 -19.14 7.41
CA ASP A 47 -13.01 -19.97 8.52
C ASP A 47 -12.15 -19.82 9.78
N THR A 48 -10.83 -19.68 9.60
CA THR A 48 -9.85 -19.71 10.70
C THR A 48 -9.23 -18.35 11.00
N GLY A 49 -9.29 -17.40 10.07
CA GLY A 49 -8.56 -16.12 10.16
C GLY A 49 -7.04 -16.24 9.99
N ALA A 50 -6.52 -17.45 9.74
CA ALA A 50 -5.09 -17.67 9.56
C ALA A 50 -4.58 -16.97 8.29
N ALA A 51 -3.46 -16.24 8.40
CA ALA A 51 -2.86 -15.58 7.24
C ALA A 51 -2.25 -16.62 6.30
N LYS A 52 -2.71 -16.62 5.05
CA LYS A 52 -2.11 -17.41 3.97
C LYS A 52 -0.84 -16.74 3.44
N TRP A 53 -0.90 -15.42 3.31
CA TRP A 53 0.26 -14.58 2.97
C TRP A 53 0.03 -13.14 3.47
N GLY A 54 1.14 -12.39 3.58
CA GLY A 54 1.14 -10.96 3.90
C GLY A 54 2.28 -10.25 3.19
N TYR A 55 1.99 -9.14 2.52
CA TYR A 55 2.97 -8.31 1.81
C TYR A 55 3.02 -6.90 2.42
N GLN A 56 4.13 -6.53 3.06
CA GLN A 56 4.31 -5.21 3.66
C GLN A 56 4.75 -4.19 2.62
N LYS A 57 3.87 -3.22 2.31
CA LYS A 57 4.08 -2.20 1.27
C LYS A 57 5.05 -1.11 1.70
N THR A 58 4.91 -0.65 2.95
CA THR A 58 5.69 0.45 3.53
C THR A 58 6.34 -0.03 4.84
N PRO A 59 7.49 -0.72 4.78
CA PRO A 59 8.28 -1.01 5.97
C PRO A 59 8.76 0.28 6.62
N HIS A 60 8.67 0.35 7.96
CA HIS A 60 9.00 1.56 8.72
C HIS A 60 8.39 2.83 8.10
N ASP A 61 7.06 2.92 8.15
CA ASP A 61 6.35 4.10 7.65
C ASP A 61 6.81 5.37 8.36
N GLU A 62 6.94 6.47 7.62
CA GLU A 62 7.40 7.76 8.14
C GLU A 62 6.39 8.88 7.84
N TRP A 63 5.27 8.56 7.19
CA TRP A 63 4.42 9.54 6.51
C TRP A 63 2.92 9.35 6.73
N ASP A 64 2.51 8.41 7.57
CA ASP A 64 1.11 8.00 7.75
C ASP A 64 0.47 7.49 6.45
N PHE A 65 1.17 6.67 5.66
CA PHE A 65 0.56 6.04 4.48
C PHE A 65 -0.30 4.84 4.85
N ALA A 66 -1.33 5.02 5.69
CA ALA A 66 -2.10 3.94 6.28
C ALA A 66 -2.69 3.01 5.19
N GLY A 67 -2.15 1.80 5.09
CA GLY A 67 -2.34 0.95 3.92
C GLY A 67 -3.66 0.18 3.87
N VAL A 68 -4.79 0.85 4.08
CA VAL A 68 -6.14 0.27 4.25
C VAL A 68 -7.03 0.34 3.01
N ASN A 69 -6.57 0.97 1.92
CA ASN A 69 -7.37 1.20 0.72
C ASN A 69 -7.91 -0.11 0.10
N GLN A 70 -8.88 0.03 -0.81
CA GLN A 70 -9.62 -1.05 -1.45
C GLN A 70 -8.72 -2.15 -2.04
N MET A 71 -9.25 -3.39 -2.04
CA MET A 71 -8.73 -4.53 -2.77
C MET A 71 -9.67 -4.85 -3.94
N ILE A 72 -9.19 -4.83 -5.18
CA ILE A 72 -10.00 -5.14 -6.36
C ILE A 72 -9.51 -6.46 -6.96
N LEU A 73 -10.38 -7.49 -6.97
CA LEU A 73 -10.04 -8.80 -7.49
C LEU A 73 -10.41 -8.89 -8.97
N THR A 74 -9.46 -9.31 -9.80
CA THR A 74 -9.67 -9.45 -11.24
C THR A 74 -8.94 -10.69 -11.77
N ASP A 75 -9.41 -11.26 -12.86
CA ASP A 75 -8.69 -12.29 -13.61
C ASP A 75 -8.21 -11.67 -14.92
N GLN A 76 -6.88 -11.50 -15.07
CA GLN A 76 -6.30 -10.81 -16.23
C GLN A 76 -5.11 -11.58 -16.81
N PRO A 77 -4.84 -11.45 -18.12
CA PRO A 77 -3.67 -12.09 -18.72
C PRO A 77 -2.36 -11.40 -18.31
N VAL A 78 -1.46 -12.14 -17.68
CA VAL A 78 -0.08 -11.74 -17.39
C VAL A 78 0.85 -12.71 -18.12
N GLY A 79 1.70 -12.19 -19.01
CA GLY A 79 2.55 -13.04 -19.85
C GLY A 79 1.75 -14.03 -20.73
N GLY A 80 0.56 -13.62 -21.19
CA GLY A 80 -0.33 -14.44 -22.03
C GLY A 80 -1.14 -15.50 -21.29
N LYS A 81 -1.01 -15.63 -19.96
CA LYS A 81 -1.80 -16.56 -19.14
C LYS A 81 -2.74 -15.81 -18.21
N SER A 82 -4.00 -16.22 -18.15
CA SER A 82 -4.94 -15.68 -17.15
C SER A 82 -4.41 -15.97 -15.74
N GLN A 83 -4.28 -14.93 -14.92
CA GLN A 83 -3.80 -15.00 -13.55
C GLN A 83 -4.86 -14.44 -12.60
N PRO A 84 -5.03 -15.04 -11.41
CA PRO A 84 -5.88 -14.49 -10.38
C PRO A 84 -5.18 -13.33 -9.67
N LEU A 85 -5.63 -12.09 -9.91
CA LEU A 85 -4.99 -10.87 -9.42
C LEU A 85 -5.82 -10.16 -8.34
N LEU A 86 -5.09 -9.41 -7.50
CA LEU A 86 -5.58 -8.37 -6.60
C LEU A 86 -4.84 -7.08 -6.97
N THR A 87 -5.58 -6.01 -7.26
CA THR A 87 -5.06 -4.67 -7.50
C THR A 87 -5.45 -3.74 -6.35
N HIS A 88 -4.51 -2.92 -5.91
CA HIS A 88 -4.62 -2.06 -4.74
C HIS A 88 -3.81 -0.78 -4.95
N VAL A 89 -4.49 0.38 -4.93
CA VAL A 89 -3.82 1.69 -4.96
C VAL A 89 -3.65 2.19 -3.53
N ASP A 90 -2.40 2.31 -3.09
CA ASP A 90 -2.08 2.66 -1.70
C ASP A 90 -1.98 4.18 -1.49
N ARG A 91 -2.10 4.61 -0.23
CA ARG A 91 -1.84 5.99 0.21
C ARG A 91 -0.47 6.49 -0.24
N ASN A 92 0.53 5.60 -0.25
CA ASN A 92 1.91 5.92 -0.63
C ASN A 92 2.10 6.27 -2.13
N GLY A 93 1.02 6.25 -2.93
CA GLY A 93 1.04 6.63 -4.35
C GLY A 93 1.54 5.51 -5.28
N ILE A 94 1.64 4.28 -4.78
CA ILE A 94 1.96 3.11 -5.60
C ILE A 94 0.69 2.27 -5.81
N MET A 95 0.42 1.94 -7.06
CA MET A 95 -0.53 0.89 -7.43
C MET A 95 0.20 -0.46 -7.42
N TYR A 96 -0.26 -1.36 -6.57
CA TYR A 96 0.23 -2.72 -6.45
C TYR A 96 -0.73 -3.70 -7.11
N THR A 97 -0.19 -4.61 -7.92
CA THR A 97 -0.92 -5.78 -8.42
C THR A 97 -0.18 -7.04 -7.97
N LEU A 98 -0.88 -7.93 -7.28
CA LEU A 98 -0.34 -9.18 -6.74
C LEU A 98 -1.15 -10.36 -7.29
N ASN A 99 -0.51 -11.53 -7.41
CA ASN A 99 -1.26 -12.77 -7.53
C ASN A 99 -2.00 -13.02 -6.20
N ARG A 100 -3.33 -13.03 -6.22
CA ARG A 100 -4.15 -13.11 -4.99
C ARG A 100 -4.11 -14.48 -4.31
N GLN A 101 -3.67 -15.51 -5.01
CA GLN A 101 -3.50 -16.85 -4.44
C GLN A 101 -2.17 -16.98 -3.69
N THR A 102 -1.08 -16.44 -4.24
CA THR A 102 0.28 -16.65 -3.71
C THR A 102 0.87 -15.47 -2.95
N GLY A 103 0.32 -14.26 -3.12
CA GLY A 103 0.90 -13.02 -2.60
C GLY A 103 2.13 -12.54 -3.38
N SER A 104 2.44 -13.15 -4.52
CA SER A 104 3.58 -12.75 -5.35
C SER A 104 3.28 -11.44 -6.06
N ILE A 105 4.22 -10.49 -5.99
CA ILE A 105 4.10 -9.21 -6.67
C ILE A 105 4.20 -9.40 -8.20
N VAL A 106 3.25 -8.81 -8.92
CA VAL A 106 3.20 -8.82 -10.39
C VAL A 106 3.62 -7.46 -10.93
N GLN A 107 3.12 -6.38 -10.32
CA GLN A 107 3.43 -5.02 -10.71
C GLN A 107 3.38 -4.10 -9.49
N ALA A 108 4.24 -3.09 -9.49
CA ALA A 108 4.15 -1.93 -8.61
C ALA A 108 4.60 -0.69 -9.39
N ALA A 109 3.69 0.27 -9.55
CA ALA A 109 3.93 1.48 -10.33
C ALA A 109 3.42 2.72 -9.59
N LYS A 110 4.10 3.85 -9.76
CA LYS A 110 3.61 5.15 -9.28
C LYS A 110 2.32 5.48 -10.03
N VAL A 111 1.30 5.93 -9.29
CA VAL A 111 0.04 6.42 -9.91
C VAL A 111 0.21 7.80 -10.52
N ASP A 112 1.20 8.55 -10.04
CA ASP A 112 1.53 9.90 -10.50
C ASP A 112 3.06 10.10 -10.38
N PRO A 113 3.72 10.73 -11.38
CA PRO A 113 5.17 10.96 -11.35
C PRO A 113 5.65 11.83 -10.18
N ALA A 114 4.77 12.60 -9.53
CA ALA A 114 5.11 13.44 -8.38
C ALA A 114 5.51 12.64 -7.13
N VAL A 115 5.17 11.35 -7.05
CA VAL A 115 5.59 10.48 -5.93
C VAL A 115 7.13 10.48 -5.82
N ASN A 116 7.68 10.88 -4.68
CA ASN A 116 9.13 11.06 -4.49
C ASN A 116 9.71 10.30 -3.30
N VAL A 117 8.88 9.87 -2.33
CA VAL A 117 9.29 9.07 -1.16
C VAL A 117 9.99 7.76 -1.52
N PHE A 118 9.66 7.20 -2.70
CA PHE A 118 10.30 6.02 -3.25
C PHE A 118 10.79 6.30 -4.68
N LYS A 119 12.01 5.86 -4.97
CA LYS A 119 12.54 5.86 -6.34
C LYS A 119 11.75 4.90 -7.22
N LYS A 120 11.52 3.69 -6.71
CA LYS A 120 10.68 2.62 -7.29
C LYS A 120 10.42 1.53 -6.25
N VAL A 121 9.58 0.56 -6.59
CA VAL A 121 9.53 -0.73 -5.90
C VAL A 121 10.38 -1.73 -6.68
N ASP A 122 11.30 -2.43 -6.01
CA ASP A 122 12.06 -3.53 -6.61
C ASP A 122 11.20 -4.80 -6.61
N LEU A 123 10.78 -5.26 -7.79
CA LEU A 123 9.91 -6.42 -7.92
C LEU A 123 10.60 -7.75 -7.57
N LYS A 124 11.95 -7.80 -7.53
CA LYS A 124 12.67 -9.01 -7.14
C LYS A 124 12.65 -9.20 -5.63
N THR A 125 12.84 -8.10 -4.90
CA THR A 125 12.87 -8.13 -3.42
C THR A 125 11.50 -7.85 -2.81
N GLY A 126 10.60 -7.22 -3.56
CA GLY A 126 9.31 -6.74 -3.06
C GLY A 126 9.42 -5.50 -2.17
N LEU A 127 10.56 -4.79 -2.18
CA LEU A 127 10.80 -3.67 -1.28
C LEU A 127 10.77 -2.31 -2.01
N PRO A 128 10.17 -1.27 -1.41
CA PRO A 128 10.32 0.09 -1.90
C PRO A 128 11.75 0.58 -1.69
N LEU A 129 12.36 1.12 -2.75
CA LEU A 129 13.64 1.81 -2.68
C LEU A 129 13.42 3.25 -2.22
N ARG A 130 13.63 3.48 -0.93
CA ARG A 130 13.44 4.79 -0.27
C ARG A 130 14.34 5.86 -0.87
N ASP A 131 13.83 7.08 -0.95
CA ASP A 131 14.65 8.26 -1.20
C ASP A 131 14.89 9.02 0.12
N PRO A 132 16.12 9.02 0.67
CA PRO A 132 16.40 9.68 1.95
C PRO A 132 16.18 11.18 1.97
N GLU A 133 16.05 11.84 0.80
CA GLU A 133 15.73 13.27 0.72
C GLU A 133 14.31 13.58 1.23
N PHE A 134 13.39 12.63 1.10
CA PHE A 134 11.97 12.80 1.44
C PHE A 134 11.54 11.97 2.66
N SER A 135 12.51 11.50 3.47
CA SER A 135 12.24 10.85 4.75
C SER A 135 11.80 11.85 5.82
N THR A 136 11.17 11.35 6.89
CA THR A 136 10.93 12.16 8.10
C THR A 136 11.80 11.64 9.23
N ARG A 137 12.20 12.52 10.14
CA ARG A 137 13.01 12.19 11.33
C ARG A 137 12.98 13.33 12.32
N MET A 138 13.23 13.04 13.60
CA MET A 138 13.36 14.07 14.63
C MET A 138 14.38 15.16 14.26
N ASP A 139 14.11 16.37 14.75
CA ASP A 139 14.95 17.56 14.59
C ASP A 139 15.20 17.93 13.10
N HIS A 140 14.24 17.60 12.24
CA HIS A 140 14.29 17.91 10.82
C HIS A 140 12.90 18.08 10.21
N LYS A 141 12.71 19.22 9.55
CA LYS A 141 11.57 19.47 8.69
C LYS A 141 11.84 18.92 7.29
N GLY A 142 11.19 17.82 6.94
CA GLY A 142 11.11 17.34 5.56
C GLY A 142 10.14 18.22 4.76
N THR A 143 10.47 18.50 3.49
CA THR A 143 9.70 19.44 2.66
C THR A 143 9.38 18.87 1.29
N ASN A 144 8.25 19.28 0.71
CA ASN A 144 7.80 18.84 -0.61
C ASN A 144 7.69 17.30 -0.74
N ILE A 145 7.30 16.62 0.33
CA ILE A 145 7.10 15.18 0.35
C ILE A 145 5.80 14.85 -0.39
N CYS A 146 5.90 13.94 -1.36
CA CYS A 146 4.76 13.49 -2.16
C CYS A 146 4.70 11.96 -2.17
N PRO A 147 3.56 11.35 -1.77
CA PRO A 147 2.32 12.02 -1.34
C PRO A 147 2.38 12.68 0.04
N SER A 148 1.41 13.55 0.34
CA SER A 148 1.09 13.93 1.71
C SER A 148 0.51 12.76 2.51
N ALA A 149 0.38 12.89 3.82
CA ALA A 149 -0.27 11.89 4.68
C ALA A 149 -1.69 11.52 4.22
N MET A 150 -2.43 12.43 3.58
CA MET A 150 -3.75 12.09 2.98
C MET A 150 -3.64 11.06 1.85
N GLY A 151 -2.43 10.87 1.30
CA GLY A 151 -2.08 9.97 0.23
C GLY A 151 -2.51 10.47 -1.15
N PHE A 152 -1.96 9.88 -2.20
CA PHE A 152 -2.47 10.06 -3.58
C PHE A 152 -3.71 9.21 -3.87
N HIS A 153 -4.09 8.35 -2.92
CA HIS A 153 -5.38 7.70 -2.87
C HIS A 153 -5.76 7.46 -1.41
N ASN A 154 -7.05 7.46 -1.07
CA ASN A 154 -7.54 7.32 0.31
C ASN A 154 -8.68 6.28 0.38
N GLN A 155 -9.71 6.53 1.19
CA GLN A 155 -10.82 5.60 1.44
C GLN A 155 -11.78 5.38 0.26
N GLY A 156 -11.58 6.04 -0.88
CA GLY A 156 -12.43 5.89 -2.06
C GLY A 156 -12.55 4.44 -2.52
N LEU A 157 -13.72 4.09 -3.05
CA LEU A 157 -13.92 2.84 -3.79
C LEU A 157 -13.89 3.16 -5.28
N ASP A 158 -13.02 2.48 -5.98
CA ASP A 158 -12.79 2.59 -7.41
C ASP A 158 -13.52 1.50 -8.19
N ALA A 159 -13.57 1.68 -9.51
CA ALA A 159 -14.26 0.78 -10.42
C ALA A 159 -13.30 0.08 -11.38
N TYR A 160 -13.72 -1.10 -11.85
CA TYR A 160 -13.04 -1.86 -12.89
C TYR A 160 -14.06 -2.29 -13.95
N ASP A 161 -13.76 -2.01 -15.21
CA ASP A 161 -14.49 -2.53 -16.36
C ASP A 161 -13.80 -3.79 -16.90
N PRO A 162 -14.43 -4.98 -16.83
CA PRO A 162 -13.83 -6.23 -17.31
C PRO A 162 -13.71 -6.30 -18.84
N ASP A 163 -14.53 -5.59 -19.60
CA ASP A 163 -14.52 -5.67 -21.06
C ASP A 163 -13.32 -4.93 -21.64
N SER A 164 -13.10 -3.68 -21.20
CA SER A 164 -11.90 -2.93 -21.56
C SER A 164 -10.66 -3.30 -20.73
N ARG A 165 -10.85 -3.99 -19.59
CA ARG A 165 -9.84 -4.29 -18.56
C ARG A 165 -9.21 -3.02 -17.96
N THR A 166 -10.04 -2.01 -17.72
CA THR A 166 -9.60 -0.69 -17.24
C THR A 166 -10.03 -0.45 -15.81
N PHE A 167 -9.11 0.03 -14.98
CA PHE A 167 -9.43 0.57 -13.67
C PHE A 167 -9.65 2.08 -13.76
N TYR A 168 -10.62 2.60 -13.00
CA TYR A 168 -10.92 4.03 -12.90
C TYR A 168 -10.70 4.47 -11.45
N PHE A 169 -9.56 5.12 -11.19
CA PHE A 169 -9.14 5.51 -9.84
C PHE A 169 -9.44 6.99 -9.55
N GLY A 170 -10.06 7.26 -8.40
CA GLY A 170 -10.24 8.61 -7.86
C GLY A 170 -9.01 9.07 -7.07
N LEU A 171 -8.04 9.71 -7.72
CA LEU A 171 -6.77 10.08 -7.09
C LEU A 171 -6.80 11.47 -6.42
N ASN A 172 -5.98 11.63 -5.39
CA ASN A 172 -5.59 12.93 -4.84
C ASN A 172 -4.25 13.35 -5.46
N HIS A 173 -3.99 14.66 -5.52
CA HIS A 173 -2.68 15.21 -5.87
C HIS A 173 -2.24 16.26 -4.83
N ILE A 174 -1.83 15.77 -3.65
CA ILE A 174 -1.52 16.58 -2.46
C ILE A 174 -0.17 16.16 -1.89
N CYS A 175 0.73 17.13 -1.66
CA CYS A 175 2.05 16.94 -1.04
C CYS A 175 2.13 17.67 0.32
N MET A 176 3.21 17.48 1.09
CA MET A 176 3.34 18.05 2.44
C MET A 176 4.76 18.46 2.82
N ASP A 177 4.83 19.31 3.84
CA ASP A 177 5.98 19.43 4.72
C ASP A 177 5.66 18.68 6.03
N TRP A 178 6.67 18.09 6.66
CA TRP A 178 6.49 17.32 7.89
C TRP A 178 7.69 17.47 8.83
N GLU A 179 7.41 17.72 10.11
CA GLU A 179 8.40 17.70 11.18
C GLU A 179 7.85 16.88 12.36
N PRO A 180 8.46 15.74 12.71
CA PRO A 180 8.08 15.01 13.91
C PRO A 180 8.46 15.81 15.16
N PHE A 181 7.61 15.77 16.18
CA PHE A 181 7.91 16.34 17.48
C PHE A 181 7.70 15.30 18.59
N MET A 182 8.37 15.51 19.72
CA MET A 182 8.04 14.87 20.99
C MET A 182 7.46 15.93 21.91
N LEU A 183 6.32 15.63 22.54
CA LEU A 183 5.84 16.47 23.63
C LEU A 183 6.83 16.36 24.81
N PRO A 184 7.18 17.46 25.47
CA PRO A 184 8.05 17.46 26.64
C PRO A 184 7.45 16.67 27.82
#